data_AF-A0A5D2C8Y0-F1
#
_entry.id   AF-A0A5D2C8Y0-F1
#
_cell.length_a   1.000
_cell.length_b   1.000
_cell.length_c   1.000
_cell.angle_alpha   90.00
_cell.angle_beta   90.00
_cell.angle_gamma   90.00
#
_symmetry.space_group_name_H-M   'P 1'
#
loop_
_entity.id
_entity.type
_entity.pdbx_description
1 polymer ?
#
loop_
_entity_poly.entity_id
_entity_poly.type
_entity_poly.pdbx_seq_one_letter_code
_entity_poly.pdbx_strand_id
1 'polypeptide(L)'
;MQPSIIRVIEVNEAGEAAKIEHFSHQHCLVLADKMEEEIDRKCDGCMLPVSNIFHYCSECPFFLHKTCAELPRIKQHWFRQSNATLNFDSFKKCDFCYQDCSGFFYKIAEYWVMCLRCAKVADIIECEGH
;
A
#
# COMPACT_ATOMS: atom_id res chain seq x y z
N MET A 1 15.20 -4.17 -0.14
CA MET A 1 13.73 -4.23 0.06
C MET A 1 13.11 -4.88 -1.16
N GLN A 2 12.07 -5.69 -1.01
CA GLN A 2 11.35 -6.26 -2.15
C GLN A 2 10.17 -5.33 -2.51
N PRO A 3 9.94 -4.97 -3.79
CA PRO A 3 8.85 -4.08 -4.18
C PRO A 3 7.49 -4.79 -4.19
N SER A 4 6.41 -4.00 -4.07
CA SER A 4 5.03 -4.48 -4.21
C SER A 4 4.57 -4.57 -5.68
N ILE A 5 5.14 -3.73 -6.54
CA ILE A 5 5.00 -3.86 -8.00
C ILE A 5 5.81 -5.08 -8.44
N ILE A 6 5.12 -6.09 -8.97
CA ILE A 6 5.74 -7.30 -9.50
C ILE A 6 6.44 -6.98 -10.82
N ARG A 7 5.77 -6.20 -11.67
CA ARG A 7 6.25 -5.84 -13.01
C ARG A 7 5.69 -4.50 -13.45
N VAL A 8 6.53 -3.70 -14.08
CA VAL A 8 6.11 -2.51 -14.85
C VAL A 8 5.92 -2.93 -16.30
N ILE A 9 4.74 -2.67 -16.85
CA ILE A 9 4.37 -3.02 -18.22
C ILE A 9 4.60 -1.82 -19.14
N GLU A 10 4.18 -0.63 -18.71
CA GLU A 10 4.29 0.61 -19.46
C GLU A 10 4.79 1.74 -18.55
N VAL A 11 5.56 2.66 -19.14
CA VAL A 11 6.10 3.86 -18.49
C VAL A 11 5.63 5.08 -19.28
N ASN A 12 5.16 6.14 -18.61
CA ASN A 12 4.72 7.36 -19.27
C ASN A 12 5.90 8.28 -19.62
N GLU A 13 5.63 9.40 -20.29
CA GLU A 13 6.65 10.39 -20.68
C GLU A 13 7.38 11.01 -19.47
N ALA A 14 6.74 11.05 -18.30
CA ALA A 14 7.32 11.52 -17.05
C ALA A 14 8.20 10.46 -16.35
N GLY A 15 8.36 9.28 -16.93
CA GLY A 15 9.15 8.18 -16.36
C GLY A 15 8.43 7.40 -15.26
N GLU A 16 7.12 7.56 -15.11
CA GLU A 16 6.32 6.88 -14.09
C GLU A 16 5.70 5.58 -14.62
N ALA A 17 5.53 4.60 -13.74
CA ALA A 17 4.91 3.32 -14.09
C ALA A 17 3.42 3.49 -14.41
N ALA A 18 3.12 3.68 -15.70
CA ALA A 18 1.79 3.93 -16.24
C ALA A 18 0.89 2.70 -16.17
N LYS A 19 1.46 1.49 -16.26
CA LYS A 19 0.73 0.23 -16.14
C LYS A 19 1.56 -0.81 -15.42
N ILE A 20 0.98 -1.46 -14.40
CA ILE A 20 1.70 -2.35 -13.50
C ILE A 20 0.95 -3.66 -13.20
N GLU A 21 1.70 -4.72 -12.97
CA GLU A 21 1.23 -5.91 -12.23
C GLU A 21 1.58 -5.72 -10.76
N HIS A 22 0.58 -5.79 -9.87
CA HIS A 22 0.75 -5.52 -8.44
C HIS A 22 0.43 -6.76 -7.60
N PHE A 23 1.20 -7.04 -6.54
CA PHE A 23 1.06 -8.29 -5.79
C PHE A 23 -0.31 -8.51 -5.14
N SER A 24 -1.04 -7.43 -4.87
CA SER A 24 -2.31 -7.46 -4.16
C SER A 24 -3.52 -7.60 -5.08
N HIS A 25 -3.33 -7.61 -6.40
CA HIS A 25 -4.44 -7.58 -7.35
C HIS A 25 -4.12 -8.38 -8.62
N GLN A 26 -5.12 -9.06 -9.18
CA GLN A 26 -4.91 -9.96 -10.31
C GLN A 26 -4.80 -9.24 -11.66
N HIS A 27 -5.56 -8.15 -11.85
CA HIS A 27 -5.53 -7.37 -13.07
C HIS A 27 -4.40 -6.33 -13.06
N CYS A 28 -4.06 -5.81 -14.24
CA CYS A 28 -3.14 -4.70 -14.35
C CYS A 28 -3.77 -3.43 -13.78
N LEU A 29 -2.96 -2.63 -13.09
CA LEU A 29 -3.37 -1.31 -12.63
C LEU A 29 -2.79 -0.23 -13.54
N VAL A 30 -3.59 0.77 -13.86
CA VAL A 30 -3.24 1.91 -14.71
C VAL A 30 -3.10 3.16 -13.85
N LEU A 31 -2.06 3.95 -14.11
CA LEU A 31 -1.82 5.23 -13.45
C LEU A 31 -2.78 6.29 -14.01
N ALA A 32 -3.42 7.04 -13.11
CA ALA A 32 -4.23 8.19 -13.44
C ALA A 32 -4.00 9.32 -12.43
N ASP A 33 -4.21 10.55 -12.88
CA ASP A 33 -4.38 11.73 -12.05
C ASP A 33 -5.85 12.16 -12.07
N LYS A 34 -6.33 12.71 -10.95
CA LYS A 34 -7.62 13.43 -10.79
C LYS A 34 -8.76 12.99 -11.72
N MET A 35 -9.74 12.27 -11.19
CA MET A 35 -11.02 12.10 -11.89
C MET A 35 -11.97 13.26 -11.58
N GLU A 36 -12.67 13.78 -12.59
CA GLU A 36 -13.58 14.94 -12.50
C GLU A 36 -14.74 14.74 -11.52
N GLU A 37 -15.08 13.50 -11.18
CA GLU A 37 -16.12 13.17 -10.21
C GLU A 37 -15.52 12.79 -8.86
N GLU A 38 -15.87 13.57 -7.82
CA GLU A 38 -15.65 13.24 -6.40
C GLU A 38 -16.51 12.05 -5.97
N ILE A 39 -16.34 10.92 -6.63
CA ILE A 39 -16.81 9.65 -6.09
C ILE A 39 -15.90 9.37 -4.89
N ASP A 40 -16.51 9.04 -3.73
CA ASP A 40 -15.86 8.64 -2.46
C ASP A 40 -15.09 7.31 -2.63
N ARG A 41 -14.12 7.32 -3.55
CA ARG A 41 -13.22 6.21 -3.84
C ARG A 41 -12.18 6.19 -2.74
N LYS A 42 -11.99 5.03 -2.14
CA LYS A 42 -10.98 4.80 -1.12
C LYS A 42 -9.87 3.96 -1.71
N CYS A 43 -8.65 4.23 -1.29
CA CYS A 43 -7.52 3.38 -1.57
C CYS A 43 -7.72 2.05 -0.84
N ASP A 44 -7.77 0.94 -1.56
CA ASP A 44 -7.89 -0.41 -1.00
C ASP A 44 -6.70 -0.77 -0.10
N GLY A 45 -5.56 -0.10 -0.25
CA GLY A 45 -4.39 -0.31 0.58
C GLY A 45 -4.49 0.36 1.96
N CYS A 46 -4.96 1.60 2.03
CA CYS A 46 -4.92 2.39 3.28
C CYS A 46 -6.29 2.79 3.82
N MET A 47 -7.36 2.51 3.08
CA MET A 47 -8.75 2.87 3.35
C MET A 47 -9.03 4.37 3.46
N LEU A 48 -8.09 5.22 3.03
CA LEU A 48 -8.26 6.67 2.96
C LEU A 48 -8.76 7.09 1.56
N PRO A 49 -9.48 8.23 1.45
CA PRO A 49 -9.94 8.74 0.16
C PRO A 49 -8.82 8.93 -0.85
N VAL A 50 -9.11 8.66 -2.12
CA VAL A 50 -8.22 8.92 -3.26
C VAL A 50 -8.52 10.31 -3.82
N SER A 51 -7.54 11.22 -3.76
CA SER A 51 -7.72 12.61 -4.20
C SER A 51 -6.66 13.12 -5.19
N ASN A 52 -5.58 12.36 -5.43
CA ASN A 52 -4.43 12.77 -6.23
C ASN A 52 -4.07 11.73 -7.30
N ILE A 53 -2.78 11.39 -7.45
CA ILE A 53 -2.30 10.36 -8.38
C ILE A 53 -2.52 8.97 -7.78
N PHE A 54 -3.08 8.06 -8.56
CA PHE A 54 -3.42 6.71 -8.13
C PHE A 54 -3.29 5.69 -9.26
N HIS A 55 -3.14 4.44 -8.88
CA HIS A 55 -3.28 3.28 -9.75
C HIS A 55 -4.68 2.70 -9.60
N TYR A 56 -5.38 2.43 -10.70
CA TYR A 56 -6.71 1.82 -10.68
C TYR A 56 -6.81 0.64 -11.63
N CYS A 57 -7.72 -0.28 -11.33
CA CYS A 57 -8.08 -1.36 -12.24
C CYS A 57 -9.20 -0.91 -13.18
N SER A 58 -9.04 -1.12 -14.49
CA SER A 58 -10.10 -0.83 -15.47
C SER A 58 -11.20 -1.89 -15.51
N GLU A 59 -11.00 -3.03 -14.84
CA GLU A 59 -11.89 -4.20 -14.88
C GLU A 59 -12.75 -4.32 -13.61
N CYS A 60 -12.36 -3.72 -12.48
CA CYS A 60 -13.09 -3.80 -11.22
C CYS A 60 -12.79 -2.58 -10.31
N PRO A 61 -13.58 -2.33 -9.25
CA PRO A 61 -13.42 -1.13 -8.42
C PRO A 61 -12.27 -1.29 -7.41
N PHE A 62 -11.03 -1.37 -7.91
CA PHE A 62 -9.81 -1.46 -7.12
C PHE A 62 -8.91 -0.25 -7.38
N PHE A 63 -8.50 0.42 -6.31
CA PHE A 63 -7.76 1.68 -6.33
C PHE A 63 -6.63 1.66 -5.31
N LEU A 64 -5.45 2.11 -5.69
CA LEU A 64 -4.33 2.35 -4.78
C LEU A 64 -3.79 3.76 -5.01
N HIS A 65 -3.55 4.52 -3.95
CA HIS A 65 -2.65 5.68 -4.09
C HIS A 65 -1.34 5.22 -4.71
N LYS A 66 -0.71 6.04 -5.55
CA LYS A 66 0.61 5.73 -6.13
C LYS A 66 1.61 5.31 -5.04
N THR A 67 1.63 6.05 -3.94
CA THR A 67 2.48 5.75 -2.78
C THR A 67 2.15 4.42 -2.10
N CYS A 68 0.88 3.98 -2.11
CA CYS A 68 0.48 2.68 -1.58
C CYS A 68 0.91 1.52 -2.51
N ALA A 69 0.82 1.71 -3.83
CA ALA A 69 1.31 0.74 -4.81
C ALA A 69 2.84 0.57 -4.77
N GLU A 70 3.56 1.63 -4.39
CA GLU A 70 5.02 1.66 -4.32
C GLU A 70 5.58 1.22 -2.95
N LEU A 71 4.73 0.92 -1.96
CA LEU A 71 5.18 0.45 -0.65
C LEU A 71 6.10 -0.78 -0.81
N PRO A 72 7.16 -0.91 0.00
CA PRO A 72 7.98 -2.11 -0.04
C PRO A 72 7.17 -3.29 0.48
N ARG A 73 7.13 -4.37 -0.31
CA ARG A 73 6.54 -5.65 0.07
C ARG A 73 7.30 -6.28 1.24
N ILE A 74 8.62 -6.15 1.27
CA ILE A 74 9.44 -6.56 2.41
C ILE A 74 10.35 -5.40 2.80
N LYS A 75 10.19 -4.93 4.05
CA LYS A 75 11.12 -3.98 4.69
C LYS A 75 11.70 -4.58 5.98
N GLN A 76 12.91 -4.13 6.33
CA GLN A 76 13.52 -4.48 7.62
C GLN A 76 12.79 -3.71 8.71
N HIS A 77 12.35 -4.41 9.74
CA HIS A 77 11.75 -3.82 10.92
C HIS A 77 12.82 -3.69 12.01
N TRP A 78 13.00 -2.48 12.53
CA TRP A 78 14.03 -2.19 13.55
C TRP A 78 13.81 -2.99 14.84
N PHE A 79 12.55 -3.22 15.23
CA PHE A 79 12.24 -4.10 16.35
C PHE A 79 12.64 -5.54 15.99
N ARG A 80 13.72 -6.02 16.62
CA ARG A 80 14.25 -7.40 16.56
C ARG A 80 14.80 -7.86 15.20
N GLN A 81 15.29 -6.95 14.33
CA GLN A 81 15.88 -7.31 13.02
C GLN A 81 14.98 -8.25 12.19
N SER A 82 13.67 -8.09 12.34
CA SER A 82 12.69 -8.98 11.74
C SER A 82 12.20 -8.38 10.43
N ASN A 83 11.92 -9.22 9.43
CA ASN A 83 11.28 -8.73 8.22
C ASN A 83 9.81 -8.40 8.50
N ALA A 84 9.37 -7.25 8.00
CA ALA A 84 7.97 -6.87 7.88
C ALA A 84 7.51 -7.11 6.45
N THR A 85 6.54 -8.00 6.27
CA THR A 85 5.97 -8.36 4.97
C THR A 85 4.60 -7.70 4.79
N LEU A 86 4.44 -6.92 3.73
CA LEU A 86 3.17 -6.32 3.33
C LEU A 86 2.24 -7.40 2.78
N ASN A 87 1.01 -7.40 3.28
CA ASN A 87 -0.07 -8.31 2.90
C ASN A 87 -1.34 -7.49 2.67
N PHE A 88 -2.26 -8.04 1.86
CA PHE A 88 -3.60 -7.50 1.67
C PHE A 88 -4.61 -8.44 2.32
N ASP A 89 -5.47 -7.90 3.18
CA ASP A 89 -6.51 -8.68 3.88
C ASP A 89 -7.80 -7.87 4.00
N SER A 90 -8.94 -8.56 4.00
CA SER A 90 -10.27 -7.96 4.06
C SER A 90 -10.55 -7.33 5.42
N PHE A 91 -10.33 -8.08 6.50
CA PHE A 91 -10.55 -7.62 7.88
C PHE A 91 -9.56 -8.28 8.83
N LYS A 92 -8.75 -7.45 9.51
CA LYS A 92 -7.77 -7.94 10.48
C LYS A 92 -7.60 -6.95 11.63
N LYS A 93 -7.50 -7.49 12.85
CA LYS A 93 -7.17 -6.69 14.04
C LYS A 93 -5.70 -6.31 14.03
N CYS A 94 -5.41 -5.03 14.23
CA CYS A 94 -4.06 -4.53 14.44
C CYS A 94 -3.61 -4.77 15.89
N ASP A 95 -2.42 -5.34 16.09
CA ASP A 95 -1.89 -5.62 17.43
C ASP A 95 -1.40 -4.37 18.18
N PHE A 96 -1.26 -3.23 17.48
CA PHE A 96 -0.71 -1.99 18.03
C PHE A 96 -1.80 -0.99 18.44
N CYS A 97 -2.85 -0.83 17.64
CA CYS A 97 -3.98 0.06 17.96
C CYS A 97 -5.24 -0.68 18.41
N TYR A 98 -5.24 -2.02 18.37
CA TYR A 98 -6.37 -2.89 18.72
C TYR A 98 -7.66 -2.63 17.93
N GLN A 99 -7.58 -1.92 16.80
CA GLN A 99 -8.71 -1.67 15.91
C GLN A 99 -8.74 -2.71 14.78
N ASP A 100 -9.95 -3.09 14.37
CA ASP A 100 -10.16 -3.80 13.12
C ASP A 100 -9.91 -2.85 11.95
N CYS A 101 -9.07 -3.29 11.02
CA CYS A 101 -8.71 -2.56 9.82
C CYS A 101 -8.96 -3.44 8.59
N SER A 102 -8.89 -2.83 7.41
CA SER A 102 -8.96 -3.48 6.11
C SER A 102 -7.81 -2.97 5.23
N GLY A 103 -7.48 -3.72 4.18
CA GLY A 103 -6.48 -3.31 3.21
C GLY A 103 -5.08 -3.86 3.53
N PHE A 104 -4.08 -2.98 3.55
CA PHE A 104 -2.69 -3.38 3.75
C PHE A 104 -2.27 -3.47 5.22
N PHE A 105 -1.53 -4.55 5.51
CA PHE A 105 -0.94 -4.86 6.80
C PHE A 105 0.51 -5.30 6.65
N TYR A 106 1.35 -4.90 7.59
CA TYR A 106 2.66 -5.52 7.78
C TYR A 106 2.54 -6.67 8.77
N LYS A 107 2.94 -7.87 8.34
CA LYS A 107 3.22 -9.00 9.23
C LYS A 107 4.69 -8.94 9.63
N ILE A 108 4.97 -8.83 10.93
CA ILE A 108 6.32 -8.68 11.48
C ILE A 108 6.66 -9.99 12.18
N ALA A 109 7.71 -10.66 11.69
CA ALA A 109 7.97 -12.05 12.06
C ALA A 109 6.72 -12.94 11.84
N GLU A 110 6.47 -13.91 12.72
CA GLU A 110 5.30 -14.81 12.63
C GLU A 110 4.12 -14.40 13.52
N TYR A 111 4.26 -13.34 14.32
CA TYR A 111 3.36 -13.10 15.46
C TYR A 111 2.56 -11.81 15.39
N TRP A 112 3.11 -10.76 14.78
CA TRP A 112 2.56 -9.41 14.91
C TRP A 112 1.99 -8.91 13.58
N VAL A 113 0.82 -8.29 13.66
CA VAL A 113 0.12 -7.65 12.55
C VAL A 113 -0.03 -6.16 12.85
N MET A 114 0.56 -5.33 12.00
CA MET A 114 0.51 -3.88 12.09
C MET A 114 -0.26 -3.31 10.89
N CYS A 115 -1.33 -2.56 11.15
CA CYS A 115 -2.03 -1.85 10.08
C CYS A 115 -1.18 -0.69 9.54
N LEU A 116 -1.44 -0.27 8.30
CA LEU A 116 -0.64 0.77 7.65
C LEU A 116 -0.63 2.12 8.39
N ARG A 117 -1.73 2.45 9.09
CA ARG A 117 -1.80 3.66 9.94
C ARG A 117 -0.76 3.62 11.07
N CYS A 118 -0.63 2.48 11.76
CA CYS A 118 0.35 2.31 12.82
C CYS A 118 1.77 2.26 12.25
N ALA A 119 1.95 1.61 11.10
CA ALA A 119 3.24 1.55 10.42
C ALA A 119 3.77 2.94 10.06
N LYS A 120 2.90 3.84 9.58
CA LYS A 120 3.27 5.22 9.25
C LYS A 120 3.70 6.01 10.49
N VAL A 121 3.04 5.80 11.64
CA VAL A 121 3.43 6.45 12.91
C VAL A 121 4.79 5.96 13.38
N ALA A 122 5.06 4.65 13.28
CA ALA A 122 6.35 4.08 13.62
C ALA A 122 7.49 4.68 12.76
N ASP A 123 7.28 4.75 11.43
CA ASP A 123 8.26 5.32 10.50
C ASP A 123 8.58 6.81 10.83
N ILE A 124 7.59 7.59 11.29
CA ILE A 124 7.81 9.00 11.70
C ILE A 124 8.67 9.09 12.96
N ILE A 125 8.37 8.28 13.99
CA ILE A 125 9.11 8.28 15.25
C ILE A 125 10.58 7.88 15.02
N GLU A 126 10.81 6.94 14.10
CA GLU A 126 12.16 6.56 13.70
C GLU A 126 12.89 7.74 13.05
N CYS A 127 12.29 8.43 12.08
CA CYS A 127 12.91 9.58 11.41
C CYS A 127 13.30 10.73 12.37
N GLU A 128 12.57 10.92 13.47
CA GLU A 128 12.88 11.95 14.47
C GLU A 128 13.93 11.52 15.51
N GLY A 129 14.15 10.21 15.68
CA GLY A 129 15.08 9.65 16.66
C GLY A 129 16.53 9.50 16.18
N HIS A 130 16.87 10.00 14.98
CA HIS A 130 18.20 9.94 14.36
C HIS A 130 18.98 11.25 14.49
#